data_AF-A0A844C4L2-F1
#
_entry.id   AF-A0A844C4L2-F1
#
_cell.length_a   1.000
_cell.length_b   1.000
_cell.length_c   1.000
_cell.angle_alpha   90.00
_cell.angle_beta   90.00
_cell.angle_gamma   90.00
#
_symmetry.space_group_name_H-M   'P 1'
#
loop_
_entity.id
_entity.type
_entity.pdbx_description
1 polymer ?
#
loop_
_entity_poly.entity_id
_entity_poly.type
_entity_poly.pdbx_seq_one_letter_code
_entity_poly.pdbx_strand_id
1 'polypeptide(L)'
;MYQAIELYGSAVTNISAAQLPLRASPTFVYCSTAECYQSFGGGNERAISYPFLGTVIAPESWQRYITQHELVHWFQFYEIGPVSTMMKPEWFREGMAYVYSNAPESDIPEHYLPMMVKYDEWHSDKSWSEIVQDAGDL
;
A
#
# COMPACT_ATOMS: atom_id res chain seq x y z
N MET A 1 -8.27 -13.59 14.85
CA MET A 1 -9.03 -12.32 15.01
C MET A 1 -8.20 -11.24 15.69
N TYR A 2 -7.67 -11.44 16.90
CA TYR A 2 -6.88 -10.41 17.61
C TYR A 2 -5.67 -9.90 16.82
N GLN A 3 -4.90 -10.80 16.20
CA GLN A 3 -3.75 -10.43 15.37
C GLN A 3 -4.14 -9.53 14.18
N ALA A 4 -5.24 -9.81 13.49
CA ALA A 4 -5.70 -8.97 12.36
C ALA A 4 -6.07 -7.55 12.80
N ILE A 5 -6.74 -7.43 13.95
CA ILE A 5 -7.10 -6.14 14.56
C ILE A 5 -5.83 -5.36 14.94
N GLU A 6 -4.85 -6.04 15.53
CA GLU A 6 -3.57 -5.44 15.92
C GLU A 6 -2.75 -4.98 14.71
N LEU A 7 -2.65 -5.82 13.66
CA LEU A 7 -1.95 -5.49 12.43
C LEU A 7 -2.57 -4.27 11.76
N TYR A 8 -3.89 -4.25 11.60
CA TYR A 8 -4.59 -3.11 11.02
C TYR A 8 -4.44 -1.84 11.87
N GLY A 9 -4.72 -1.93 13.18
CA GLY A 9 -4.66 -0.79 14.08
C GLY A 9 -3.26 -0.17 14.13
N SER A 10 -2.21 -0.99 14.28
CA SER A 10 -0.83 -0.50 14.31
C SER A 10 -0.37 0.07 12.97
N ALA A 11 -0.79 -0.52 11.84
CA ALA A 11 -0.48 0.02 10.52
C ALA A 11 -1.11 1.40 10.29
N VAL A 12 -2.38 1.59 10.68
CA VAL A 12 -3.05 2.90 10.60
C VAL A 12 -2.34 3.94 11.45
N THR A 13 -1.95 3.60 12.69
CA THR A 13 -1.17 4.50 13.56
C THR A 13 0.16 4.89 12.91
N ASN A 14 0.90 3.93 12.34
CA ASN A 14 2.20 4.18 11.73
C ASN A 14 2.11 5.05 10.47
N ILE A 15 1.17 4.77 9.57
CA ILE A 15 0.97 5.56 8.34
C ILE A 15 0.52 6.98 8.68
N SER A 16 -0.36 7.14 9.68
CA SER A 16 -0.80 8.47 10.13
C SER A 16 0.37 9.29 10.69
N ALA A 17 1.32 8.65 11.36
CA ALA A 17 2.54 9.30 11.85
C ALA A 17 3.51 9.68 10.71
N ALA A 18 3.49 8.96 9.59
CA ALA A 18 4.25 9.27 8.37
C ALA A 18 3.63 10.42 7.54
N GLN A 19 2.72 11.19 8.13
CA GLN A 19 2.03 12.36 7.55
C GLN A 19 1.12 12.06 6.36
N LEU A 20 0.85 10.79 6.03
CA LEU A 20 -0.16 10.43 5.03
C LEU A 20 -1.56 10.61 5.62
N PRO A 21 -2.40 11.54 5.12
CA PRO A 21 -3.75 11.74 5.64
C PRO A 21 -4.65 10.58 5.20
N LEU A 22 -4.75 9.54 6.04
CA LEU A 22 -5.71 8.44 5.85
C LEU A 22 -7.14 8.92 6.10
N ARG A 23 -7.76 9.51 5.07
CA ARG A 23 -9.17 9.96 5.11
C ARG A 23 -10.17 8.83 4.91
N ALA A 24 -9.71 7.66 4.49
CA ALA A 24 -10.51 6.45 4.34
C ALA A 24 -10.06 5.37 5.33
N SER A 25 -11.01 4.55 5.77
CA SER A 25 -10.76 3.35 6.58
C SER A 25 -11.21 2.12 5.79
N PRO A 26 -10.38 1.62 4.86
CA PRO A 26 -10.73 0.46 4.05
C PRO A 26 -10.94 -0.80 4.88
N THR A 27 -11.82 -1.68 4.40
CA THR A 27 -11.99 -3.00 5.02
C THR A 27 -10.80 -3.89 4.65
N PHE A 28 -10.12 -4.45 5.65
CA PHE A 28 -9.05 -5.42 5.45
C PHE A 28 -9.53 -6.82 5.84
N VAL A 29 -9.43 -7.75 4.89
CA VAL A 29 -9.68 -9.19 5.11
C VAL A 29 -8.34 -9.89 5.21
N TYR A 30 -8.08 -10.50 6.36
CA TYR A 30 -6.89 -11.30 6.60
C TYR A 30 -7.26 -12.77 6.43
N CYS A 31 -6.89 -13.36 5.29
CA CYS A 31 -7.20 -14.76 5.02
C CYS A 31 -6.27 -15.68 5.82
N SER A 32 -6.82 -16.70 6.48
CA SER A 32 -6.02 -17.67 7.23
C SER A 32 -5.64 -18.92 6.43
N THR A 33 -6.16 -19.07 5.21
CA THR A 33 -5.84 -20.20 4.31
C THR A 33 -5.68 -19.71 2.88
N ALA A 34 -5.02 -20.52 2.04
CA ALA A 34 -4.87 -20.24 0.63
C ALA A 34 -6.21 -20.24 -0.10
N GLU A 35 -7.15 -21.11 0.28
CA GLU A 35 -8.49 -21.18 -0.31
C GLU A 35 -9.30 -19.91 -0.04
N CYS A 36 -9.18 -19.34 1.17
CA CYS A 36 -9.76 -18.03 1.46
C CYS A 36 -9.21 -16.99 0.49
N TYR A 37 -7.90 -16.92 0.33
CA TYR A 37 -7.26 -15.91 -0.52
C TYR A 37 -7.64 -16.07 -2.00
N GLN A 38 -7.62 -17.31 -2.51
CA GLN A 38 -8.05 -17.65 -3.86
C GLN A 38 -9.52 -17.35 -4.11
N SER A 39 -10.40 -17.44 -3.10
CA SER A 39 -11.82 -17.07 -3.26
C SER A 39 -12.02 -15.58 -3.57
N PHE A 40 -11.06 -14.74 -3.19
CA PHE A 40 -11.00 -13.33 -3.58
C PHE A 40 -10.22 -13.11 -4.89
N GLY A 41 -9.88 -14.15 -5.66
CA GLY A 41 -9.07 -14.04 -6.88
C GLY A 41 -7.56 -13.95 -6.64
N GLY A 42 -7.11 -14.21 -5.41
CA GLY A 42 -5.69 -14.20 -5.04
C GLY A 42 -4.88 -15.33 -5.65
N GLY A 43 -3.62 -15.05 -5.94
CA GLY A 43 -2.62 -15.96 -6.49
C GLY A 43 -1.36 -16.04 -5.62
N ASN A 44 -0.23 -15.66 -6.19
CA ASN A 44 1.09 -15.74 -5.54
C ASN A 44 1.54 -14.41 -4.93
N GLU A 45 0.79 -13.34 -5.20
CA GLU A 45 0.98 -12.04 -4.57
C GLU A 45 0.62 -12.07 -3.08
N ARG A 46 1.13 -11.07 -2.35
CA ARG A 46 1.07 -11.07 -0.88
C ARG A 46 -0.22 -10.45 -0.34
N ALA A 47 -0.85 -9.60 -1.14
CA ALA A 47 -2.11 -8.94 -0.88
C ALA A 47 -2.72 -8.43 -2.19
N ILE A 48 -4.02 -8.15 -2.16
CA ILE A 48 -4.71 -7.45 -3.24
C ILE A 48 -5.47 -6.28 -2.64
N SER A 49 -5.18 -5.07 -3.10
CA SER A 49 -6.01 -3.89 -2.84
C SER A 49 -6.99 -3.67 -3.97
N TYR A 50 -8.28 -3.86 -3.67
CA TYR A 50 -9.39 -3.60 -4.58
C TYR A 50 -9.85 -2.15 -4.42
N PRO A 51 -9.70 -1.31 -5.46
CA PRO A 51 -10.27 0.03 -5.44
C PRO A 51 -11.73 0.03 -4.96
N PHE A 52 -12.05 0.90 -4.01
CA PHE A 52 -13.40 1.10 -3.43
C PHE A 52 -13.99 -0.02 -2.57
N LEU A 53 -13.39 -1.21 -2.50
CA LEU A 53 -13.97 -2.36 -1.76
C LEU A 53 -13.23 -2.66 -0.47
N GLY A 54 -11.94 -2.95 -0.57
CA GLY A 54 -11.08 -3.26 0.55
C GLY A 54 -9.74 -3.83 0.11
N THR A 55 -9.03 -4.43 1.05
CA THR A 55 -7.79 -5.15 0.81
C THR A 55 -7.91 -6.55 1.37
N VAL A 56 -7.34 -7.53 0.68
CA VAL A 56 -7.24 -8.92 1.15
C VAL A 56 -5.76 -9.28 1.31
N ILE A 57 -5.38 -9.78 2.48
CA ILE A 57 -4.00 -10.19 2.80
C ILE A 57 -3.90 -11.72 2.74
N ALA A 58 -2.89 -12.23 2.03
CA ALA A 58 -2.60 -13.67 1.93
C ALA A 58 -2.20 -14.26 3.29
N PRO A 59 -2.45 -15.56 3.56
CA PRO A 59 -2.21 -16.18 4.87
C PRO A 59 -0.77 -16.05 5.39
N GLU A 60 0.22 -16.19 4.53
CA GLU A 60 1.64 -16.08 4.93
C GLU A 60 2.14 -14.63 5.02
N SER A 61 1.28 -13.66 4.68
CA SER A 61 1.63 -12.24 4.56
C SER A 61 1.09 -11.39 5.71
N TRP A 62 0.66 -11.99 6.82
CA TRP A 62 0.15 -11.29 8.01
C TRP A 62 1.26 -10.54 8.75
N GLN A 63 1.69 -9.44 8.15
CA GLN A 63 2.81 -8.64 8.60
C GLN A 63 2.45 -7.17 8.54
N ARG A 64 2.88 -6.39 9.54
CA ARG A 64 2.44 -5.00 9.68
C ARG A 64 2.82 -4.13 8.48
N TYR A 65 4.04 -4.30 7.96
CA TYR A 65 4.50 -3.52 6.82
C TYR A 65 3.77 -3.86 5.53
N ILE A 66 3.24 -5.10 5.37
CA ILE A 66 2.33 -5.44 4.27
C ILE A 66 1.02 -4.68 4.42
N THR A 67 0.43 -4.65 5.62
CA THR A 67 -0.77 -3.82 5.85
C THR A 67 -0.51 -2.34 5.59
N GLN A 68 0.65 -1.81 5.98
CA GLN A 68 1.04 -0.43 5.72
C GLN A 68 1.20 -0.17 4.21
N HIS A 69 1.85 -1.07 3.47
CA HIS A 69 1.99 -0.99 2.02
C HIS A 69 0.62 -0.87 1.33
N GLU A 70 -0.32 -1.73 1.68
CA GLU A 70 -1.67 -1.69 1.11
C GLU A 70 -2.47 -0.46 1.53
N LEU A 71 -2.26 0.07 2.75
CA LEU A 71 -2.86 1.34 3.17
C LEU A 71 -2.35 2.52 2.33
N VAL A 72 -1.10 2.49 1.87
CA VAL A 72 -0.55 3.50 0.97
C VAL A 72 -1.21 3.44 -0.41
N HIS A 73 -1.49 2.24 -0.94
CA HIS A 73 -2.31 2.12 -2.15
C HIS A 73 -3.72 2.69 -1.96
N TRP A 74 -4.33 2.46 -0.81
CA TRP A 74 -5.62 3.07 -0.48
C TRP A 74 -5.58 4.59 -0.38
N PHE A 75 -4.52 5.13 0.19
CA PHE A 75 -4.26 6.57 0.16
C PHE A 75 -4.18 7.07 -1.28
N GLN A 76 -3.42 6.40 -2.16
CA GLN A 76 -3.31 6.78 -3.57
C GLN A 76 -4.68 6.73 -4.26
N PHE A 77 -5.48 5.69 -4.04
CA PHE A 77 -6.82 5.57 -4.62
C PHE A 77 -7.75 6.69 -4.16
N TYR A 78 -7.67 7.09 -2.89
CA TYR A 78 -8.54 8.12 -2.34
C TYR A 78 -8.15 9.53 -2.81
N GLU A 79 -6.86 9.88 -2.79
CA GLU A 79 -6.40 11.23 -3.11
C GLU A 79 -6.25 11.48 -4.61
N ILE A 80 -5.78 10.48 -5.37
CA ILE A 80 -5.51 10.62 -6.82
C ILE A 80 -6.70 10.11 -7.65
N GLY A 81 -7.53 9.24 -7.07
CA GLY A 81 -8.62 8.57 -7.75
C GLY A 81 -8.16 7.26 -8.39
N PRO A 82 -8.86 6.14 -8.22
CA PRO A 82 -8.27 4.83 -8.48
C PRO A 82 -8.02 4.53 -9.96
N VAL A 83 -8.85 5.04 -10.87
CA VAL A 83 -8.57 4.91 -12.31
C VAL A 83 -7.27 5.64 -12.65
N SER A 84 -7.09 6.86 -12.14
CA SER A 84 -5.87 7.64 -12.34
C SER A 84 -4.67 6.93 -11.72
N THR A 85 -4.77 6.48 -10.46
CA THR A 85 -3.74 5.71 -9.77
C THR A 85 -3.30 4.50 -10.58
N MET A 86 -4.24 3.71 -11.10
CA MET A 86 -3.91 2.49 -11.86
C MET A 86 -3.18 2.77 -13.18
N MET A 87 -3.37 3.97 -13.76
CA MET A 87 -2.66 4.42 -14.96
C MET A 87 -1.27 4.98 -14.65
N LYS A 88 -0.94 5.24 -13.37
CA LYS A 88 0.37 5.76 -13.00
C LYS A 88 1.47 4.71 -13.16
N PRO A 89 2.71 5.14 -13.44
CA PRO A 89 3.84 4.23 -13.53
C PRO A 89 4.02 3.41 -12.27
N GLU A 90 4.45 2.15 -12.42
CA GLU A 90 4.71 1.25 -11.30
C GLU A 90 5.69 1.85 -10.29
N TRP A 91 6.74 2.54 -10.76
CA TRP A 91 7.71 3.18 -9.88
C TRP A 91 7.09 4.20 -8.94
N PHE A 92 6.01 4.86 -9.35
CA PHE A 92 5.28 5.80 -8.49
C PHE A 92 4.38 5.05 -7.51
N ARG A 93 3.58 4.11 -8.02
CA ARG A 93 2.60 3.37 -7.23
C ARG A 93 3.26 2.51 -6.15
N GLU A 94 4.16 1.62 -6.58
CA GLU A 94 4.83 0.64 -5.74
C GLU A 94 6.00 1.27 -4.98
N GLY A 95 6.75 2.18 -5.62
CA GLY A 95 7.86 2.88 -4.97
C GLY A 95 7.39 3.65 -3.73
N MET A 96 6.30 4.40 -3.84
CA MET A 96 5.65 5.05 -2.71
C MET A 96 5.22 4.06 -1.64
N ALA A 97 4.52 2.99 -2.04
CA ALA A 97 4.00 2.00 -1.10
C ALA A 97 5.12 1.35 -0.28
N TYR A 98 6.25 1.01 -0.91
CA TYR A 98 7.42 0.49 -0.19
C TYR A 98 8.11 1.54 0.68
N VAL A 99 8.32 2.77 0.20
CA VAL A 99 8.94 3.86 0.99
C VAL A 99 8.21 4.11 2.31
N TYR A 100 6.88 4.09 2.32
CA TYR A 100 6.08 4.32 3.54
C TYR A 100 5.70 3.05 4.32
N SER A 101 5.96 1.87 3.77
CA SER A 101 5.60 0.59 4.42
C SER A 101 6.48 0.24 5.62
N ASN A 102 7.68 0.80 5.73
CA ASN A 102 8.72 0.33 6.67
C ASN A 102 9.03 -1.18 6.51
N ALA A 103 8.89 -1.74 5.31
CA ALA A 103 9.29 -3.11 5.02
C ALA A 103 10.81 -3.27 5.24
N PRO A 104 11.26 -4.37 5.88
CA PRO A 104 12.68 -4.63 6.00
C PRO A 104 13.27 -4.91 4.61
N GLU A 105 14.45 -4.37 4.30
CA GLU A 105 15.10 -4.52 2.99
C GLU A 105 15.21 -5.99 2.55
N SER A 106 15.45 -6.92 3.49
CA SER A 106 15.51 -8.36 3.23
C SER A 106 14.22 -8.98 2.70
N ASP A 107 13.10 -8.28 2.82
CA ASP A 107 11.76 -8.74 2.43
C ASP A 107 11.13 -7.87 1.31
N ILE A 108 11.87 -6.87 0.82
CA ILE A 108 11.52 -6.10 -0.36
C ILE A 108 12.06 -6.84 -1.60
N PRO A 109 11.22 -7.22 -2.57
CA PRO A 109 11.70 -7.79 -3.82
C PRO A 109 12.67 -6.84 -4.54
N GLU A 110 13.81 -7.38 -5.01
CA GLU A 110 14.93 -6.61 -5.54
C GLU A 110 14.51 -5.64 -6.67
N HIS A 111 13.53 -6.02 -7.50
CA HIS A 111 13.05 -5.19 -8.59
C HIS A 111 12.32 -3.90 -8.15
N TYR A 112 11.87 -3.82 -6.89
CA TYR A 112 11.27 -2.61 -6.33
C TYR A 112 12.29 -1.64 -5.75
N LEU A 113 13.53 -2.06 -5.44
CA LEU A 113 14.55 -1.19 -4.86
C LEU A 113 14.84 0.05 -5.74
N PRO A 114 15.03 -0.08 -7.08
CA PRO A 114 15.21 1.09 -7.93
C PRO A 114 13.96 1.98 -8.02
N MET A 115 12.77 1.41 -7.84
CA MET A 115 11.50 2.15 -7.86
C MET A 115 11.36 3.04 -6.62
N MET A 116 11.76 2.52 -5.46
CA MET A 116 11.81 3.30 -4.22
C MET A 116 12.73 4.50 -4.35
N VAL A 117 13.95 4.29 -4.87
CA VAL A 117 14.91 5.39 -5.12
C VAL A 117 14.32 6.43 -6.06
N LYS A 118 13.73 5.98 -7.18
CA LYS A 118 13.11 6.89 -8.15
C LYS A 118 11.93 7.67 -7.55
N TYR A 119 11.11 7.02 -6.72
CA TYR A 119 10.03 7.71 -6.02
C TYR A 119 10.58 8.74 -5.04
N ASP A 120 11.58 8.41 -4.24
CA ASP A 120 12.20 9.32 -3.27
C ASP A 120 12.84 10.55 -3.95
N GLU A 121 13.56 10.33 -5.06
CA GLU A 121 14.13 11.41 -5.88
C GLU A 121 13.04 12.30 -6.50
N TRP A 122 11.96 11.70 -7.02
CA TRP A 122 10.85 12.45 -7.60
C TRP A 122 10.04 13.19 -6.53
N HIS A 123 9.80 12.57 -5.38
CA HIS A 123 9.12 13.16 -4.21
C HIS A 123 9.94 14.35 -3.70
N SER A 124 11.23 14.15 -3.45
CA SER A 124 12.15 15.16 -2.91
C SER A 124 11.54 15.81 -1.65
N ASP A 125 11.33 17.13 -1.65
CA ASP A 125 10.74 17.88 -0.53
C ASP A 125 9.29 18.32 -0.79
N LYS A 126 8.60 17.71 -1.77
CA LYS A 126 7.22 18.06 -2.11
C LYS A 126 6.27 17.81 -0.93
N SER A 127 5.33 18.73 -0.75
CA SER A 127 4.16 18.50 0.09
C SER A 127 3.18 17.51 -0.55
N TRP A 128 2.28 16.94 0.26
CA TRP A 128 1.22 16.05 -0.27
C TRP A 128 0.33 16.69 -1.33
N SER A 129 0.04 17.99 -1.20
CA SER A 129 -0.71 18.71 -2.23
C SER A 129 0.04 18.78 -3.55
N GLU A 130 1.35 19.00 -3.51
CA GLU A 130 2.20 19.02 -4.71
C GLU A 130 2.32 17.63 -5.31
N ILE A 131 2.46 16.57 -4.49
CA ILE A 131 2.51 15.18 -4.96
C ILE A 131 1.23 14.81 -5.71
N VAL A 132 0.06 15.12 -5.15
CA VAL A 132 -1.23 14.81 -5.80
C VAL A 132 -1.39 15.60 -7.10
N GLN A 133 -0.97 16.86 -7.11
CA GLN A 133 -1.00 17.70 -8.31
C GLN A 133 -0.07 17.17 -9.41
N ASP A 134 1.21 16.97 -9.09
CA ASP A 134 2.25 16.55 -10.04
C ASP A 134 2.05 15.10 -10.51
N ALA A 135 1.43 14.25 -9.67
CA ALA A 135 1.03 12.92 -10.09
C ALA A 135 0.08 12.96 -11.29
N GLY A 136 -0.67 14.06 -11.50
CA GLY A 136 -1.52 14.26 -12.67
C GLY A 136 -0.76 14.14 -14.00
N ASP A 137 0.49 14.59 -14.04
CA ASP A 137 1.35 14.66 -15.24
C ASP A 137 2.22 13.41 -15.46
N LEU A 138 2.15 12.45 -14.53
CA LEU A 138 2.76 11.10 -14.65
C LEU A 138 1.91 10.16 -15.51
#